data_AF-A0A7X8G1J3-F1
#
_entry.id   AF-A0A7X8G1J3-F1
#
_cell.length_a   1.000
_cell.length_b   1.000
_cell.length_c   1.000
_cell.angle_alpha   90.00
_cell.angle_beta   90.00
_cell.angle_gamma   90.00
#
_symmetry.space_group_name_H-M   'P 1'
#
loop_
_entity.id
_entity.type
_entity.pdbx_description
1 polymer ?
#
loop_
_entity_poly.entity_id
_entity_poly.type
_entity_poly.pdbx_seq_one_letter_code
_entity_poly.pdbx_strand_id
1 'polypeptide(L)'
;MLIAVSPELVSSLNTFLNEYKFQIGGFLGIVVLTCLLALIYHISKLGVSGTNQNSRREAIKGILISGVGLAVLGSLSFWFYLIVGTNLII
;
A
#
# COMPACT_ATOMS: atom_id res chain seq x y z
N MET A 1 24.55 -22.43 -3.72
CA MET A 1 24.53 -21.60 -4.94
C MET A 1 24.01 -20.23 -4.54
N LEU A 2 24.91 -19.35 -4.10
CA LEU A 2 24.58 -17.95 -3.87
C LEU A 2 24.34 -17.33 -5.24
N ILE A 3 23.16 -16.78 -5.48
CA ILE A 3 22.92 -15.96 -6.67
C ILE A 3 23.85 -14.76 -6.50
N ALA A 4 25.00 -14.79 -7.17
CA ALA A 4 25.86 -13.63 -7.31
C ALA A 4 25.09 -12.65 -8.20
N VAL A 5 24.24 -11.84 -7.57
CA VAL A 5 23.66 -10.66 -8.21
C VAL A 5 24.85 -9.81 -8.63
N SER A 6 25.06 -9.68 -9.93
CA SER A 6 26.22 -8.97 -10.47
C SER A 6 26.22 -7.53 -9.96
N PRO A 7 27.38 -6.94 -9.64
CA PRO A 7 27.48 -5.60 -9.08
C PRO A 7 26.88 -4.54 -10.02
N GLU A 8 26.94 -4.76 -11.32
CA GLU A 8 26.25 -3.94 -12.33
C GLU A 8 24.72 -3.98 -12.21
N LEU A 9 24.13 -5.11 -11.81
CA LEU A 9 22.68 -5.21 -11.61
C LEU A 9 22.25 -4.48 -10.33
N VAL A 10 23.06 -4.53 -9.28
CA VAL A 10 22.83 -3.76 -8.04
C VAL A 10 22.93 -2.27 -8.31
N SER A 11 23.95 -1.81 -9.03
CA SER A 11 24.13 -0.40 -9.40
C SER A 11 22.99 0.12 -10.28
N SER A 12 22.58 -0.67 -11.28
CA SER A 12 21.46 -0.33 -12.15
C SER A 12 20.16 -0.24 -11.34
N LEU A 13 19.86 -1.22 -10.49
CA LEU A 13 18.70 -1.20 -9.61
C LEU A 13 18.71 -0.01 -8.66
N ASN A 14 19.86 0.34 -8.09
CA ASN A 14 19.97 1.50 -7.21
C ASN A 14 19.67 2.78 -7.98
N THR A 15 20.16 2.90 -9.22
CA THR A 15 19.90 4.05 -10.09
C THR A 15 18.41 4.15 -10.44
N PHE A 16 17.79 3.05 -10.86
CA PHE A 16 16.35 2.98 -11.13
C PHE A 16 15.50 3.31 -9.90
N LEU A 17 15.80 2.73 -8.73
CA LEU A 17 15.07 3.03 -7.50
C LEU A 17 15.23 4.49 -7.09
N ASN A 18 16.41 5.08 -7.30
CA ASN A 18 16.72 6.45 -6.95
C ASN A 18 16.04 7.46 -7.90
N GLU A 19 15.90 7.14 -9.18
CA GLU A 19 15.18 7.95 -10.16
C GLU A 19 13.66 7.94 -9.89
N TYR A 20 13.09 6.76 -9.61
CA TYR A 20 11.63 6.58 -9.49
C TYR A 20 11.06 6.76 -8.08
N LYS A 21 11.89 6.89 -7.03
CA LYS A 21 11.44 7.01 -5.63
C LYS A 21 10.41 8.11 -5.39
N PHE A 22 10.52 9.24 -6.10
CA PHE A 22 9.60 10.36 -5.92
C PHE A 22 8.24 10.09 -6.56
N GLN A 23 8.23 9.49 -7.76
CA GLN A 23 7.02 9.15 -8.50
C GLN A 23 6.26 7.99 -7.84
N ILE A 24 6.98 6.96 -7.39
CA ILE A 24 6.40 5.81 -6.69
C ILE A 24 5.79 6.25 -5.36
N GLY A 25 6.50 7.10 -4.59
CA GLY A 25 6.00 7.64 -3.33
C GLY A 25 4.73 8.49 -3.51
N GLY A 26 4.70 9.37 -4.52
CA GLY A 26 3.53 10.19 -4.83
C GLY A 26 2.32 9.34 -5.26
N PHE A 27 2.53 8.34 -6.11
CA PHE A 27 1.46 7.44 -6.56
C PHE A 27 0.91 6.59 -5.41
N LEU A 28 1.76 6.01 -4.57
CA LEU A 28 1.31 5.25 -3.39
C LEU A 28 0.46 6.11 -2.46
N GLY A 29 0.86 7.37 -2.23
CA GLY A 29 0.09 8.30 -1.39
C GLY A 29 -1.35 8.48 -1.88
N ILE A 30 -1.55 8.70 -3.18
CA ILE A 30 -2.89 8.87 -3.78
C ILE A 30 -3.72 7.60 -3.67
N VAL A 31 -3.11 6.43 -3.91
CA VAL A 31 -3.79 5.13 -3.81
C VAL A 31 -4.25 4.85 -2.38
N VAL A 32 -3.39 5.12 -1.39
CA VAL A 32 -3.74 4.99 0.04
C VAL A 32 -4.89 5.92 0.41
N LEU A 33 -4.86 7.17 -0.06
CA LEU A 33 -5.91 8.16 0.20
C LEU A 33 -7.26 7.73 -0.41
N THR A 34 -7.23 7.18 -1.62
CA THR A 34 -8.42 6.64 -2.31
C THR A 34 -8.99 5.44 -1.57
N CYS A 35 -8.13 4.55 -1.09
CA CYS A 35 -8.52 3.36 -0.35
C CYS A 35 -9.07 3.71 1.05
N LEU A 36 -8.55 4.77 1.69
CA LEU A 36 -9.09 5.34 2.94
C LEU A 36 -10.50 5.92 2.74
N LEU A 37 -10.72 6.66 1.65
CA LEU A 37 -12.05 7.21 1.31
C LEU A 37 -13.06 6.08 1.07
N ALA A 38 -12.66 5.01 0.38
CA ALA A 38 -13.50 3.84 0.17
C ALA A 38 -13.85 3.13 1.49
N LEU A 39 -12.89 3.02 2.42
CA LEU A 39 -13.11 2.48 3.76
C LEU A 39 -14.17 3.31 4.52
N ILE A 40 -14.03 4.64 4.52
CA ILE A 40 -14.98 5.54 5.17
C ILE A 40 -16.37 5.40 4.55
N TYR A 41 -16.48 5.33 3.22
CA TYR A 41 -17.76 5.15 2.53
C TYR A 41 -18.46 3.84 2.93
N HIS A 42 -17.73 2.72 3.00
CA HIS A 42 -18.29 1.44 3.42
C HIS A 42 -18.70 1.43 4.90
N ILE A 43 -17.95 2.11 5.79
CA ILE A 43 -18.33 2.29 7.20
C ILE A 43 -19.59 3.14 7.33
N SER A 44 -19.69 4.27 6.62
CA SER A 44 -20.88 5.13 6.62
C SER A 44 -22.11 4.37 6.10
N LYS A 45 -21.95 3.58 5.03
CA LYS A 45 -23.03 2.72 4.50
C LYS A 45 -23.45 1.66 5.51
N LEU A 46 -22.51 1.11 6.30
CA LEU A 46 -22.82 0.16 7.37
C LEU A 46 -23.70 0.79 8.47
N GLY A 47 -23.40 2.03 8.87
CA GLY A 47 -24.14 2.75 9.92
C GLY A 47 -25.59 3.05 9.55
N VAL A 48 -25.87 3.37 8.29
CA VAL A 48 -27.23 3.66 7.79
C VAL A 48 -28.03 2.38 7.51
N SER A 49 -27.36 1.25 7.24
CA SER A 49 -27.99 -0.01 6.83
C SER A 49 -28.56 -0.86 7.97
N GLY A 50 -28.84 -0.28 9.15
CA GLY A 50 -29.27 -1.00 10.35
C GLY A 50 -30.50 -1.92 10.16
N THR A 51 -31.33 -1.65 9.15
CA THR A 51 -32.59 -2.34 8.88
C THR A 51 -32.51 -3.49 7.88
N ASN A 52 -31.36 -3.71 7.18
CA ASN A 52 -31.22 -4.76 6.17
C ASN A 52 -29.94 -5.60 6.39
N GLN A 53 -30.13 -6.88 6.75
CA GLN A 53 -29.06 -7.79 7.18
C GLN A 53 -28.08 -8.16 6.05
N ASN A 54 -28.54 -8.17 4.80
CA ASN A 54 -27.70 -8.40 3.61
C ASN A 54 -26.80 -7.20 3.30
N SER A 55 -27.34 -5.98 3.36
CA SER A 55 -26.59 -4.74 3.11
C SER A 55 -25.50 -4.51 4.16
N ARG A 56 -25.73 -4.93 5.41
CA ARG A 56 -24.70 -4.93 6.46
C ARG A 56 -23.54 -5.87 6.17
N ARG A 57 -23.83 -7.08 5.67
CA ARG A 57 -22.79 -8.08 5.34
C ARG A 57 -21.91 -7.61 4.18
N GLU A 58 -22.49 -6.97 3.17
CA GLU A 58 -21.72 -6.40 2.07
C GLU A 58 -20.86 -5.21 2.51
N ALA A 59 -21.40 -4.33 3.36
CA ALA A 59 -20.63 -3.22 3.89
C ALA A 59 -19.46 -3.72 4.76
N ILE A 60 -19.65 -4.76 5.60
CA ILE A 60 -18.56 -5.37 6.39
C ILE A 60 -17.49 -6.00 5.49
N LYS A 61 -17.88 -6.70 4.42
CA LYS A 61 -16.93 -7.25 3.45
C LYS A 61 -16.12 -6.15 2.75
N GLY A 62 -16.78 -5.05 2.37
CA GLY A 62 -16.14 -3.88 1.77
C GLY A 62 -15.13 -3.22 2.73
N ILE A 63 -15.48 -3.10 4.01
CA ILE A 63 -14.58 -2.59 5.07
C ILE A 63 -13.36 -3.50 5.22
N LEU A 64 -13.56 -4.82 5.28
CA LEU A 64 -12.45 -5.77 5.40
C LEU A 64 -11.50 -5.72 4.21
N ILE A 65 -12.03 -5.69 2.99
CA ILE A 65 -11.21 -5.65 1.76
C ILE A 65 -10.45 -4.34 1.65
N SER A 66 -11.11 -3.21 1.89
CA SER A 66 -10.46 -1.90 1.88
C SER A 66 -9.45 -1.75 3.02
N GLY A 67 -9.74 -2.27 4.22
CA GLY A 67 -8.81 -2.27 5.35
C GLY A 67 -7.57 -3.14 5.13
N VAL A 68 -7.74 -4.34 4.58
CA VAL A 68 -6.60 -5.21 4.21
C VAL A 68 -5.78 -4.54 3.08
N GLY A 69 -6.43 -3.94 2.09
CA GLY A 69 -5.77 -3.16 1.04
C GLY A 69 -4.93 -2.01 1.61
N LEU A 70 -5.49 -1.26 2.57
CA LEU A 70 -4.77 -0.19 3.26
C LEU A 70 -3.57 -0.71 4.05
N ALA A 71 -3.73 -1.83 4.75
CA ALA A 71 -2.67 -2.43 5.57
C ALA A 71 -1.51 -2.94 4.72
N VAL A 72 -1.80 -3.57 3.57
CA VAL A 72 -0.77 -4.06 2.64
C VAL A 72 -0.02 -2.88 2.00
N LEU A 73 -0.73 -1.87 1.52
CA LEU A 73 -0.11 -0.68 0.91
C LEU A 73 0.69 0.14 1.93
N GLY A 74 0.18 0.27 3.15
CA GLY A 74 0.88 0.94 4.26
C GLY A 74 2.14 0.18 4.68
N SER A 75 2.07 -1.15 4.77
CA SER A 75 3.24 -1.99 5.08
C SER A 75 4.29 -1.91 3.98
N LEU A 76 3.88 -1.93 2.70
CA LEU A 76 4.79 -1.79 1.57
C LEU A 76 5.49 -0.42 1.56
N SER A 77 4.75 0.65 1.86
CA SER A 77 5.30 2.00 2.02
C SER A 77 6.34 2.06 3.13
N PHE A 78 6.04 1.44 4.27
CA PHE A 78 6.93 1.38 5.42
C PHE A 78 8.25 0.65 5.09
N TRP A 79 8.17 -0.51 4.44
CA TRP A 79 9.35 -1.26 4.01
C TRP A 79 10.19 -0.50 2.99
N PHE A 80 9.56 0.17 2.03
CA PHE A 80 10.26 0.99 1.03
C PHE A 80 11.01 2.15 1.69
N TYR A 81 10.37 2.85 2.61
CA TYR A 81 11.01 3.94 3.38
C TYR A 81 12.12 3.42 4.29
N LEU A 82 11.95 2.24 4.90
CA LEU A 82 12.97 1.62 5.74
C LEU A 82 14.21 1.29 4.91
N ILE A 83 14.06 0.62 3.76
CA ILE A 83 15.20 0.20 2.92
C ILE A 83 15.91 1.40 2.29
N VAL A 84 15.15 2.36 1.75
CA VAL A 84 15.72 3.54 1.06
C VAL A 84 16.21 4.60 2.06
N GLY A 85 15.52 4.78 3.18
CA GLY A 85 15.82 5.83 4.17
C GLY A 85 16.95 5.46 5.13
N THR A 86 17.16 4.18 5.45
CA THR A 86 18.25 3.77 6.35
C THR A 86 19.60 3.58 5.66
N ASN A 87 19.70 3.74 4.33
CA ASN A 87 20.93 3.50 3.55
C ASN A 87 21.61 2.15 3.89
N LEU A 88 20.84 1.13 4.31
CA LEU A 88 21.37 -0.14 4.81
C LEU A 88 22.00 -1.04 3.71
N ILE A 89 21.96 -0.59 2.45
CA ILE A 89 22.51 -1.28 1.27
C ILE A 89 23.44 -0.35 0.47
N ILE A 90 23.99 0.70 1.10
CA ILE A 90 25.07 1.51 0.51
C ILE A 90 26.36 1.27 1.30
#